data_AF-N8TYY3-F1
#
_entry.id   AF-N8TYY3-F1
#
_cell.length_a   1.000
_cell.length_b   1.000
_cell.length_c   1.000
_cell.angle_alpha   90.00
_cell.angle_beta   90.00
_cell.angle_gamma   90.00
#
_symmetry.space_group_name_H-M   'P 1'
#
loop_
_entity.id
_entity.type
_entity.pdbx_description
1 polymer ?
#
loop_
_entity_poly.entity_id
_entity_poly.type
_entity_poly.pdbx_seq_one_letter_code
_entity_poly.pdbx_strand_id
1 'polypeptide(L)'
;MILDKNWWFIGYVFGMNIGASFYISRTIDNHCLLINETQEGFITSDHPIINVHQSLSSKTVRVPEENEADFFYPISPKIAYMINKSDRFSKKINYVSLDFVKEMNKKMAENANKYIVSDDCNLIDIYKKHVGSRMKIIQEHSVYSPL
;
A
#
# COMPACT_ATOMS: atom_id res chain seq x y z
N MET A 1 4.26 -14.04 22.68
CA MET A 1 5.06 -15.27 22.96
C MET A 1 4.71 -16.46 22.06
N ILE A 2 3.43 -16.87 21.91
CA ILE A 2 3.05 -17.93 20.95
C ILE A 2 3.01 -17.40 19.51
N LEU A 3 2.39 -16.23 19.28
CA LEU A 3 2.33 -15.59 17.96
C LEU A 3 3.73 -15.31 17.39
N ASP A 4 4.62 -14.72 18.19
CA ASP A 4 5.98 -14.37 17.75
C ASP A 4 6.80 -15.59 17.30
N LYS A 5 6.68 -16.71 18.04
CA LYS A 5 7.40 -17.95 17.72
C LYS A 5 6.82 -18.70 16.50
N ASN A 6 5.55 -18.43 16.17
CA ASN A 6 4.84 -19.09 15.08
C ASN A 6 4.55 -18.15 13.90
N TRP A 7 5.12 -16.95 13.89
CA TRP A 7 4.86 -15.94 12.84
C TRP A 7 5.22 -16.48 11.45
N TRP A 8 6.28 -17.28 11.33
CA TRP A 8 6.67 -17.91 10.07
C TRP A 8 5.54 -18.78 9.49
N PHE A 9 4.86 -19.56 10.34
CA PHE A 9 3.77 -20.44 9.92
C PHE A 9 2.51 -19.65 9.58
N ILE A 10 2.17 -18.66 10.42
CA ILE A 10 1.03 -17.77 10.18
C ILE A 10 1.22 -16.99 8.88
N GLY A 11 2.41 -16.41 8.68
CA GLY A 11 2.77 -15.69 7.46
C GLY A 11 2.71 -16.59 6.23
N TYR A 12 3.19 -17.83 6.33
CA TYR A 12 3.08 -18.81 5.25
C TYR A 12 1.62 -19.14 4.92
N VAL A 13 0.80 -19.55 5.90
CA VAL A 13 -0.61 -19.90 5.67
C VAL A 13 -1.38 -18.71 5.13
N PHE A 14 -1.19 -17.53 5.73
CA PHE A 14 -1.86 -16.30 5.30
C PHE A 14 -1.46 -15.91 3.87
N GLY A 15 -0.16 -15.94 3.57
CA GLY A 15 0.36 -15.65 2.23
C GLY A 15 -0.17 -16.62 1.17
N MET A 16 -0.23 -17.92 1.48
CA MET A 16 -0.80 -18.93 0.57
C MET A 16 -2.29 -18.68 0.30
N ASN A 17 -3.07 -18.35 1.34
CA ASN A 17 -4.49 -18.07 1.18
C ASN A 17 -4.74 -16.78 0.37
N ILE A 18 -4.03 -15.69 0.68
CA ILE A 18 -4.14 -14.44 -0.09
C ILE A 18 -3.72 -14.65 -1.54
N GLY A 19 -2.58 -15.33 -1.77
CA GLY A 19 -2.10 -15.62 -3.12
C GLY A 19 -3.10 -16.45 -3.91
N ALA A 20 -3.70 -17.48 -3.30
CA ALA A 20 -4.75 -18.28 -3.92
C ALA A 20 -5.99 -17.43 -4.24
N SER A 21 -6.44 -16.57 -3.32
CA SER A 21 -7.56 -15.65 -3.54
C SER A 21 -7.31 -14.72 -4.73
N PHE A 22 -6.16 -14.04 -4.78
CA PHE A 22 -5.79 -13.17 -5.91
C PHE A 22 -5.68 -13.93 -7.23
N TYR A 23 -5.20 -15.17 -7.21
CA TYR A 23 -5.16 -15.99 -8.42
C TYR A 23 -6.56 -16.35 -8.89
N ILE A 24 -7.46 -16.75 -7.98
CA ILE A 24 -8.84 -17.10 -8.33
C ILE A 24 -9.58 -15.87 -8.89
N SER A 25 -9.42 -14.70 -8.26
CA SER A 25 -10.10 -13.47 -8.67
C SER A 25 -9.46 -12.75 -9.86
N ARG A 26 -8.34 -13.26 -10.42
CA ARG A 26 -7.56 -12.61 -11.50
C ARG A 26 -8.35 -12.19 -12.74
N THR A 27 -9.46 -12.86 -13.03
CA THR A 27 -10.33 -12.52 -14.18
C THR A 27 -11.36 -11.46 -13.84
N ILE A 28 -11.69 -11.33 -12.55
CA ILE A 28 -12.67 -10.38 -12.00
C ILE A 28 -11.96 -9.06 -11.70
N ASP A 29 -10.93 -9.11 -10.86
CA ASP A 29 -10.19 -7.94 -10.38
C ASP A 29 -9.43 -7.22 -11.52
N ASN A 30 -9.22 -5.92 -11.33
CA ASN A 30 -8.51 -5.05 -12.26
C ASN A 30 -7.02 -5.05 -11.92
N HIS A 31 -6.27 -5.95 -12.58
CA HIS A 31 -4.82 -5.98 -12.51
C HIS A 31 -4.21 -5.03 -13.54
N CYS A 32 -3.31 -4.15 -13.09
CA CYS A 32 -2.67 -3.18 -13.98
C CYS A 32 -1.21 -2.89 -13.60
N LEU A 33 -0.45 -2.45 -14.60
CA LEU A 33 0.88 -1.87 -14.43
C LEU A 33 0.77 -0.36 -14.58
N LEU A 34 1.41 0.36 -13.68
CA LEU A 34 1.53 1.81 -13.75
C LEU A 34 2.93 2.17 -14.24
N ILE A 35 2.99 3.03 -15.25
CA ILE A 35 4.23 3.56 -15.82
C ILE A 35 4.36 5.02 -15.41
N ASN A 36 5.46 5.31 -14.71
CA ASN A 36 5.81 6.64 -14.25
C ASN A 36 6.97 7.20 -15.09
N GLU A 37 6.63 8.16 -15.96
CA GLU A 37 7.59 8.96 -16.75
C GLU A 37 7.67 10.41 -16.24
N THR A 38 7.22 10.65 -15.00
CA THR A 38 7.24 11.97 -14.39
C THR A 38 8.59 12.27 -13.73
N GLN A 39 8.72 13.47 -13.16
CA GLN A 39 9.97 13.93 -12.54
C GLN A 39 10.22 13.32 -11.16
N GLU A 40 9.19 12.83 -10.46
CA GLU A 40 9.34 12.16 -9.17
C GLU A 40 9.21 10.65 -9.35
N GLY A 41 10.12 9.88 -8.76
CA GLY A 41 10.02 8.42 -8.68
C GLY A 41 8.99 7.97 -7.64
N PHE A 42 8.43 6.77 -7.82
CA PHE A 42 7.72 6.11 -6.74
C PHE A 42 8.68 5.73 -5.61
N ILE A 43 8.30 6.06 -4.37
CA ILE A 43 9.01 5.59 -3.17
C ILE A 43 8.40 4.27 -2.70
N THR A 44 9.19 3.48 -1.97
CA THR A 44 8.72 2.28 -1.27
C THR A 44 9.01 2.39 0.22
N SER A 45 8.67 1.37 1.01
CA SER A 45 8.86 1.38 2.46
C SER A 45 9.09 -0.02 3.03
N ASP A 46 9.22 -0.10 4.36
CA ASP A 46 9.15 -1.34 5.11
C ASP A 46 7.79 -2.06 5.02
N HIS A 47 6.74 -1.37 4.52
CA HIS A 47 5.45 -1.93 4.13
C HIS A 47 5.16 -1.60 2.64
N PRO A 48 5.75 -2.36 1.70
CA PRO A 48 5.77 -1.98 0.28
C PRO A 48 4.42 -2.14 -0.42
N ILE A 49 3.44 -2.83 0.19
CA ILE A 49 2.11 -3.04 -0.39
C ILE A 49 1.09 -2.34 0.51
N ILE A 50 0.35 -1.40 -0.04
CA ILE A 50 -0.65 -0.61 0.70
C ILE A 50 -1.98 -0.59 -0.02
N ASN A 51 -3.09 -0.55 0.73
CA ASN A 51 -4.40 -0.32 0.16
C ASN A 51 -4.63 1.19 -0.02
N VAL A 52 -4.79 1.63 -1.26
CA VAL A 52 -4.92 3.04 -1.66
C VAL A 52 -6.32 3.42 -2.13
N HIS A 53 -7.30 2.55 -1.91
CA HIS A 53 -8.69 2.77 -2.28
C HIS A 53 -9.18 4.13 -1.76
N GLN A 54 -9.92 4.88 -2.60
CA GLN A 54 -10.24 6.30 -2.33
C GLN A 54 -11.11 6.52 -1.09
N SER A 55 -11.91 5.54 -0.70
CA SER A 55 -12.75 5.60 0.51
C SER A 55 -11.98 5.37 1.80
N LEU A 56 -10.71 4.97 1.72
CA LEU A 56 -9.85 4.76 2.89
C LEU A 56 -9.05 6.02 3.18
N SER A 57 -9.09 6.42 4.45
CA SER A 57 -8.32 7.55 4.96
C SER A 57 -7.22 7.05 5.89
N SER A 58 -6.04 7.67 5.81
CA SER A 58 -4.96 7.42 6.78
C SER A 58 -5.33 7.85 8.20
N LYS A 59 -6.37 8.68 8.36
CA LYS A 59 -6.85 9.21 9.64
C LYS A 59 -7.89 8.35 10.34
N THR A 60 -8.50 7.39 9.64
CA THR A 60 -9.56 6.55 10.21
C THR A 60 -9.12 5.09 10.26
N VAL A 61 -9.45 4.43 11.37
CA VAL A 61 -9.21 3.01 11.56
C VAL A 61 -10.56 2.31 11.48
N ARG A 62 -10.83 1.68 10.33
CA ARG A 62 -11.99 0.80 10.14
C ARG A 62 -11.59 -0.38 9.28
N VAL A 63 -12.38 -1.44 9.38
CA VAL A 63 -12.29 -2.57 8.46
C VAL A 63 -12.80 -2.08 7.08
N PRO A 64 -12.03 -2.29 5.99
CA PRO A 64 -12.49 -2.02 4.64
C PRO A 64 -13.64 -2.96 4.25
N GLU A 65 -14.60 -2.46 3.47
CA GLU A 65 -15.63 -3.28 2.84
C GLU A 65 -15.02 -4.14 1.71
N GLU A 66 -15.77 -5.15 1.26
CA GLU A 66 -15.26 -6.12 0.28
C GLU A 66 -14.75 -5.49 -1.01
N ASN A 67 -15.38 -4.41 -1.50
CA ASN A 67 -15.03 -3.70 -2.72
C ASN A 67 -13.98 -2.60 -2.51
N GLU A 68 -13.55 -2.34 -1.28
CA GLU A 68 -12.62 -1.25 -0.94
C GLU A 68 -11.17 -1.74 -0.88
N ALA A 69 -10.75 -2.46 -1.91
CA ALA A 69 -9.44 -3.08 -1.99
C ALA A 69 -8.72 -2.70 -3.28
N ASP A 70 -7.88 -1.67 -3.21
CA ASP A 70 -6.97 -1.28 -4.29
C ASP A 70 -5.53 -1.34 -3.78
N PHE A 71 -4.86 -2.47 -4.01
CA PHE A 71 -3.51 -2.69 -3.53
C PHE A 71 -2.49 -2.09 -4.50
N PHE A 72 -1.66 -1.18 -4.01
CA PHE A 72 -0.55 -0.55 -4.73
C PHE A 72 0.78 -1.12 -4.26
N TYR A 73 1.60 -1.57 -5.21
CA TYR A 73 2.96 -2.05 -4.98
C TYR A 73 3.95 -1.38 -5.94
N PRO A 74 4.78 -0.42 -5.48
CA PRO A 74 5.84 0.12 -6.31
C PRO A 74 6.99 -0.88 -6.41
N ILE A 75 7.17 -1.43 -7.62
CA ILE A 75 8.25 -2.38 -7.94
C ILE A 75 9.58 -1.62 -8.11
N SER A 76 9.50 -0.42 -8.68
CA SER A 76 10.63 0.48 -8.90
C SER A 76 10.14 1.93 -8.96
N PRO A 77 11.04 2.93 -8.97
CA PRO A 77 10.68 4.34 -9.12
C PRO A 77 9.81 4.62 -10.37
N LYS A 78 9.94 3.81 -11.43
CA LYS A 78 9.24 4.00 -12.71
C LYS A 78 8.06 3.06 -12.93
N ILE A 79 7.95 1.99 -12.15
CA ILE A 79 6.97 0.92 -12.40
C ILE A 79 6.31 0.53 -11.08
N ALA A 80 4.98 0.53 -11.07
CA ALA A 80 4.19 -0.03 -9.99
C ALA A 80 3.16 -1.04 -10.52
N TYR A 81 2.73 -1.93 -9.64
CA TYR A 81 1.68 -2.90 -9.91
C TYR A 81 0.49 -2.61 -9.01
N MET A 82 -0.72 -2.78 -9.56
CA MET A 82 -1.94 -2.69 -8.78
C MET A 82 -2.88 -3.87 -9.00
N ILE A 83 -3.57 -4.24 -7.93
CA ILE A 83 -4.75 -5.11 -7.93
C ILE A 83 -5.89 -4.25 -7.41
N ASN A 84 -6.85 -3.92 -8.27
CA ASN A 84 -7.96 -3.04 -7.94
C ASN A 84 -9.27 -3.80 -7.97
N LYS A 85 -10.08 -3.63 -6.93
CA LYS A 85 -11.51 -3.95 -6.99
C LYS A 85 -12.34 -2.78 -7.50
N SER A 86 -11.81 -1.57 -7.41
CA SER A 86 -12.41 -0.40 -8.05
C SER A 86 -12.11 -0.34 -9.55
N ASP A 87 -12.90 0.46 -10.28
CA ASP A 87 -12.69 0.76 -11.70
C ASP A 87 -11.80 1.99 -11.94
N ARG A 88 -11.00 2.39 -10.92
CA ARG A 88 -10.11 3.58 -11.01
C ARG A 88 -9.08 3.46 -12.13
N PHE A 89 -8.66 2.24 -12.45
CA PHE A 89 -7.68 1.95 -13.48
C PHE A 89 -8.20 0.92 -14.48
N SER A 90 -7.86 1.12 -15.74
CA SER A 90 -8.11 0.11 -16.76
C SER A 90 -7.23 -1.12 -16.54
N LYS A 91 -7.77 -2.31 -16.86
CA LYS A 91 -6.96 -3.53 -17.00
C LYS A 91 -5.89 -3.24 -18.06
N LYS A 92 -4.60 -3.52 -17.75
CA LYS A 92 -3.36 -3.32 -18.58
C LYS A 92 -2.42 -2.22 -18.05
N ILE A 93 -1.80 -1.45 -18.94
CA ILE A 93 -0.75 -0.48 -18.68
C ILE A 93 -1.39 0.90 -18.60
N ASN A 94 -1.10 1.65 -17.54
CA ASN A 94 -1.61 3.01 -17.34
C ASN A 94 -0.42 3.95 -17.10
N TYR A 95 -0.34 5.04 -17.85
CA TYR A 95 0.61 6.11 -17.58
C TYR A 95 0.04 7.03 -16.53
N VAL A 96 0.85 7.40 -15.54
CA VAL A 96 0.37 8.18 -14.38
C VAL A 96 0.86 9.62 -14.43
N SER A 97 0.08 10.52 -13.83
CA SER A 97 0.45 11.93 -13.66
C SER A 97 1.35 12.13 -12.44
N LEU A 98 2.04 13.27 -12.40
CA LEU A 98 2.87 13.66 -11.26
C LEU A 98 2.03 13.77 -9.97
N ASP A 99 0.81 14.30 -10.07
CA ASP A 99 -0.10 14.41 -8.92
C ASP A 99 -0.46 13.05 -8.34
N PHE A 100 -0.65 12.04 -9.20
CA PHE A 100 -0.88 10.67 -8.76
C PHE A 100 0.36 10.10 -8.05
N VAL A 101 1.55 10.31 -8.61
CA VAL A 101 2.80 9.86 -7.97
C VAL A 101 2.96 10.49 -6.59
N LYS A 102 2.70 11.79 -6.46
CA LYS A 102 2.73 12.51 -5.18
C LYS A 102 1.69 11.97 -4.19
N GLU A 103 0.47 11.67 -4.65
CA GLU A 103 -0.57 11.04 -3.83
C GLU A 103 -0.09 9.68 -3.30
N MET A 104 0.44 8.82 -4.17
CA MET A 104 0.91 7.48 -3.80
C MET A 104 2.12 7.53 -2.88
N ASN A 105 3.10 8.41 -3.14
CA ASN A 105 4.28 8.57 -2.29
C ASN A 105 3.89 9.03 -0.89
N LYS A 106 2.95 9.98 -0.79
CA LYS A 106 2.40 10.39 0.49
C LYS A 106 1.71 9.24 1.21
N LYS A 107 0.83 8.49 0.53
CA LYS A 107 0.15 7.32 1.13
C LYS A 107 1.15 6.24 1.57
N MET A 108 2.19 5.98 0.78
CA MET A 108 3.27 5.05 1.13
C MET A 108 3.99 5.48 2.41
N ALA A 109 4.38 6.75 2.49
CA ALA A 109 5.03 7.28 3.68
C ALA A 109 4.12 7.26 4.91
N GLU A 110 2.83 7.57 4.78
CA GLU A 110 1.87 7.52 5.90
C GLU A 110 1.68 6.10 6.45
N ASN A 111 1.77 5.08 5.59
CA ASN A 111 1.64 3.65 5.95
C ASN A 111 2.96 2.99 6.35
N ALA A 112 4.10 3.61 6.05
CA ALA A 112 5.41 3.16 6.50
C ALA A 112 5.49 3.19 8.03
N ASN A 113 6.10 2.17 8.62
CA ASN A 113 6.27 2.12 10.07
C ASN A 113 7.51 2.90 10.49
N LYS A 114 8.66 2.58 9.88
CA LYS A 114 9.96 3.11 10.30
C LYS A 114 10.75 3.75 9.17
N TYR A 115 10.69 3.21 7.96
CA TYR A 115 11.57 3.66 6.86
C TYR A 115 10.83 3.76 5.53
N ILE A 116 11.16 4.80 4.77
CA ILE A 116 10.88 4.91 3.33
C ILE A 116 12.20 4.77 2.57
N VAL A 117 12.13 4.27 1.34
CA VAL A 117 13.27 4.07 0.45
C VAL A 117 12.95 4.72 -0.88
N SER A 118 13.93 5.46 -1.42
CA SER A 118 13.84 6.15 -2.70
C SER A 118 15.21 6.15 -3.38
N ASP A 119 15.19 6.29 -4.70
CA ASP A 119 16.34 6.56 -5.55
C ASP A 119 16.76 8.04 -5.56
N ASP A 120 15.96 8.94 -4.95
CA ASP A 120 16.25 10.36 -4.80
C ASP A 120 16.16 10.81 -3.33
N CYS A 121 17.25 11.34 -2.80
CA CYS A 121 17.31 11.88 -1.43
C CYS A 121 16.33 13.03 -1.20
N ASN A 122 16.01 13.83 -2.22
CA ASN A 122 15.03 14.93 -2.08
C ASN A 122 13.64 14.40 -1.75
N LEU A 123 13.25 13.27 -2.34
CA LEU A 123 11.97 12.63 -2.06
C LEU A 123 11.92 12.12 -0.61
N ILE A 124 13.03 11.59 -0.08
CA ILE A 124 13.12 11.21 1.33
C ILE A 124 12.85 12.42 2.23
N ASP A 125 13.47 13.56 1.95
CA ASP A 125 13.28 14.78 2.75
C ASP A 125 11.85 15.32 2.70
N ILE A 126 11.20 15.23 1.54
CA ILE A 126 9.80 15.65 1.35
C ILE A 126 8.86 14.76 2.15
N TYR A 127 9.02 13.43 2.06
CA TYR A 127 8.03 12.47 2.55
C TYR A 127 8.32 11.91 3.96
N LYS A 128 9.55 11.99 4.49
CA LYS A 128 9.91 11.43 5.82
C LYS A 128 9.05 11.93 6.97
N LYS A 129 8.52 13.15 6.87
CA LYS A 129 7.63 13.75 7.87
C LYS A 129 6.31 12.99 8.05
N HIS A 130 5.92 12.17 7.07
CA HIS A 130 4.69 11.38 7.10
C HIS A 130 4.88 9.99 7.71
N VAL A 131 6.13 9.52 7.89
CA VAL A 131 6.45 8.17 8.38
C VAL A 131 5.90 7.93 9.77
N GLY A 132 5.28 6.76 9.97
CA GLY A 132 4.71 6.34 11.25
C GLY A 132 3.38 7.03 11.61
N SER A 133 2.82 7.88 10.75
CA SER A 133 1.57 8.62 11.06
C SER A 133 0.40 7.67 11.32
N ARG A 134 0.22 6.65 10.47
CA ARG A 134 -0.84 5.65 10.66
C ARG A 134 -0.62 4.79 11.91
N MET A 135 0.62 4.43 12.21
CA MET A 135 0.94 3.61 13.39
C MET A 135 0.56 4.34 14.69
N LYS A 136 0.82 5.65 14.78
CA LYS A 136 0.39 6.46 15.94
C LYS A 136 -1.12 6.41 16.13
N ILE A 137 -1.88 6.56 15.05
CA ILE A 137 -3.35 6.51 15.09
C ILE A 137 -3.85 5.13 15.51
N ILE A 138 -3.24 4.05 15.00
CA ILE A 138 -3.60 2.68 15.39
C ILE A 138 -3.31 2.46 16.88
N GLN A 139 -2.17 2.91 17.37
CA GLN A 139 -1.80 2.82 18.78
C GLN A 139 -2.82 3.57 19.66
N GLU A 140 -3.17 4.80 19.31
CA GLU A 140 -4.21 5.58 19.99
C GLU A 140 -5.55 4.83 20.00
N HIS A 141 -6.03 4.33 18.85
CA HIS A 141 -7.29 3.58 18.77
C HIS A 141 -7.28 2.29 19.59
N SER A 142 -6.16 1.54 19.58
CA SER A 142 -6.02 0.29 20.33
C SER A 142 -6.03 0.49 21.85
N VAL A 143 -5.66 1.67 22.33
CA VAL A 143 -5.76 2.04 23.75
C VAL A 143 -7.22 2.29 24.16
N TYR A 144 -8.06 2.77 23.24
CA TYR A 144 -9.47 3.11 23.51
C TYR A 144 -10.48 2.02 23.12
N SER A 145 -10.05 0.96 22.43
CA SER A 145 -10.87 -0.20 22.10
C SER A 145 -10.06 -1.48 22.21
N PRO A 146 -9.72 -1.92 23.44
CA PRO A 146 -9.08 -3.21 23.64
C PRO A 146 -10.04 -4.31 23.18
N LEU A 147 -9.56 -5.16 22.28
CA LEU A 147 -10.19 -6.44 21.93
C LEU A 147 -10.23 -7.37 23.15
#